data_AF-A0A924SH79-F1
#
_entry.id   AF-A0A924SH79-F1
#
_cell.length_a   1.000
_cell.length_b   1.000
_cell.length_c   1.000
_cell.angle_alpha   90.00
_cell.angle_beta   90.00
_cell.angle_gamma   90.00
#
_symmetry.space_group_name_H-M   'P 1'
#
loop_
_entity.id
_entity.type
_entity.pdbx_description
1 polymer ?
#
loop_
_entity_poly.entity_id
_entity_poly.type
_entity_poly.pdbx_seq_one_letter_code
_entity_poly.pdbx_strand_id
1 'polypeptide(L)' 'AVQGHATLIRDKTVFAEHWTAGLDRWFPDGVDTAGLIMILVRATRIHYWDGEDEGELLV' A
#
# COMPACT_ATOMS: atom_id res chain seq x y z
N ALA A 1 -3.55 -4.97 13.03
CA ALA A 1 -3.51 -5.72 11.75
C ALA A 1 -4.68 -5.31 10.87
N VAL A 2 -4.44 -5.12 9.58
CA VAL A 2 -5.47 -4.76 8.59
C VAL A 2 -5.65 -5.91 7.61
N GLN A 3 -6.90 -6.25 7.32
CA GLN A 3 -7.29 -7.20 6.28
C GLN A 3 -8.18 -6.51 5.25
N GLY A 4 -8.08 -6.92 3.99
CA GLY A 4 -8.80 -6.27 2.91
C GLY A 4 -8.57 -6.94 1.56
N HIS A 5 -9.23 -6.41 0.53
CA HIS A 5 -9.06 -6.85 -0.85
C HIS A 5 -7.98 -6.03 -1.54
N ALA A 6 -7.07 -6.72 -2.21
CA ALA A 6 -6.00 -6.10 -2.96
C ALA A 6 -6.37 -5.95 -4.44
N THR A 7 -6.01 -4.82 -5.04
CA THR A 7 -6.02 -4.57 -6.47
C THR A 7 -4.61 -4.27 -6.95
N LEU A 8 -4.23 -4.86 -8.08
CA LEU A 8 -2.94 -4.64 -8.71
C LEU A 8 -3.06 -3.52 -9.75
N ILE A 9 -2.26 -2.47 -9.60
CA ILE A 9 -2.27 -1.30 -10.48
C ILE A 9 -0.96 -1.26 -11.27
N ARG A 10 -1.07 -1.03 -12.59
CA ARG A 10 0.05 -0.89 -13.54
C ARG A 10 0.12 0.48 -14.20
N ASP A 11 -0.75 1.41 -13.78
CA ASP A 11 -0.81 2.76 -14.32
C ASP A 11 0.30 3.63 -13.69
N LYS A 12 1.19 4.13 -14.54
CA LYS A 12 2.32 4.96 -14.13
C LYS A 12 1.89 6.33 -13.57
N THR A 13 0.72 6.83 -13.97
CA THR A 13 0.19 8.09 -13.43
C THR A 13 -0.12 7.95 -11.94
N VAL A 14 -0.77 6.85 -11.55
CA VAL A 14 -1.04 6.50 -10.16
C VAL A 14 0.25 6.25 -9.39
N PHE A 15 1.28 5.67 -10.02
CA PHE A 15 2.58 5.51 -9.37
C PHE A 15 3.19 6.86 -9.01
N ALA A 16 3.15 7.83 -9.92
CA ALA A 16 3.69 9.16 -9.71
C ALA A 16 2.97 9.91 -8.58
N GLU A 17 1.64 9.77 -8.48
CA GLU A 17 0.84 10.39 -7.41
C GLU A 17 1.20 9.90 -6.01
N HIS A 18 1.60 8.63 -5.86
CA HIS A 18 1.94 8.01 -4.58
C HIS A 18 3.44 7.78 -4.38
N TRP A 19 4.28 8.29 -5.29
CA TRP A 19 5.72 8.12 -5.18
C TRP A 19 6.27 8.92 -4.00
N THR A 20 7.27 8.36 -3.31
CA THR A 20 7.98 9.06 -2.23
C THR A 20 9.47 8.92 -2.46
N ALA A 21 10.25 9.91 -2.04
CA ALA A 21 11.72 9.91 -2.22
C ALA A 21 12.42 8.71 -1.57
N GLY A 22 11.79 8.05 -0.59
CA GLY A 22 12.31 6.83 0.03
C GLY A 22 12.32 5.61 -0.92
N LEU A 23 11.54 5.65 -2.01
CA LEU A 23 11.45 4.58 -2.99
C LEU A 23 12.61 4.59 -4.00
N ASP A 24 13.25 5.74 -4.23
CA ASP A 24 14.31 5.91 -5.23
C ASP A 24 15.50 4.98 -4.98
N ARG A 25 15.78 4.65 -3.71
CA ARG A 25 16.83 3.69 -3.33
C ARG A 25 16.57 2.27 -3.86
N TRP A 26 15.30 1.87 -3.96
CA TRP A 26 14.89 0.53 -4.34
C TRP A 26 14.53 0.43 -5.81
N PHE A 27 14.08 1.54 -6.40
CA PHE A 27 13.63 1.65 -7.78
C PHE A 27 14.37 2.82 -8.46
N PRO A 28 15.64 2.62 -8.86
CA PRO A 28 16.48 3.70 -9.41
C PRO A 28 15.91 4.33 -10.69
N ASP A 29 15.12 3.57 -11.46
CA ASP A 29 14.45 4.03 -12.68
C ASP A 29 13.09 4.69 -12.37
N GLY A 30 12.77 4.93 -11.10
CA GLY A 30 11.52 5.56 -10.67
C GLY A 30 10.27 4.78 -11.12
N VAL A 31 9.24 5.50 -11.54
CA VAL A 31 7.98 4.94 -12.05
C VAL A 31 8.14 4.16 -13.37
N ASP A 32 9.29 4.29 -14.03
CA ASP A 32 9.63 3.57 -15.25
C ASP A 32 10.31 2.22 -15.01
N THR A 33 10.57 1.87 -13.74
CA THR A 33 11.16 0.58 -13.36
C THR A 33 10.39 -0.60 -13.98
N ALA A 34 11.11 -1.45 -14.71
CA ALA A 34 10.51 -2.58 -15.41
C ALA A 34 9.85 -3.58 -14.45
N GLY A 35 8.59 -3.94 -14.72
CA GLY A 35 7.84 -4.90 -13.92
C GLY A 35 7.27 -4.34 -12.61
N LEU A 36 7.43 -3.03 -12.34
CA LEU A 36 6.86 -2.36 -11.17
C LEU A 36 5.33 -2.49 -11.15
N ILE A 37 4.78 -2.73 -9.96
CA ILE A 37 3.35 -2.84 -9.71
C ILE A 37 3.00 -2.23 -8.35
N MET A 38 1.87 -1.53 -8.28
CA MET A 38 1.35 -1.01 -7.02
C MET A 38 0.21 -1.90 -6.53
N ILE A 39 0.19 -2.16 -5.22
CA ILE A 39 -0.88 -2.89 -4.56
C ILE A 39 -1.74 -1.90 -3.78
N LEU A 40 -2.97 -1.69 -4.23
CA LEU A 40 -3.97 -0.94 -3.48
C LEU A 40 -4.78 -1.91 -2.63
N VAL A 41 -4.75 -1.74 -1.30
CA VAL A 41 -5.54 -2.55 -0.37
C VAL A 41 -6.73 -1.76 0.13
N ARG A 42 -7.95 -2.24 -0.14
CA ARG A 42 -9.17 -1.73 0.47
C ARG A 42 -9.49 -2.56 1.71
N ALA A 43 -9.36 -1.95 2.89
CA ALA A 43 -9.61 -2.60 4.16
C ALA A 43 -11.08 -3.03 4.29
N THR A 44 -11.29 -4.17 4.95
CA THR A 44 -12.61 -4.70 5.31
C THR A 44 -12.69 -5.10 6.79
N ARG A 45 -11.53 -5.33 7.43
CA ARG A 45 -11.43 -5.60 8.88
C ARG A 45 -10.14 -5.04 9.44
N ILE A 46 -10.21 -4.44 10.61
CA ILE A 46 -9.08 -3.93 11.37
C ILE A 46 -9.13 -4.57 12.75
N HIS A 47 -8.03 -5.21 13.15
CA HIS A 47 -7.76 -5.58 14.54
C HIS A 47 -6.73 -4.59 15.08
N TYR A 48 -7.01 -3.90 16.18
CA TYR A 48 -6.05 -2.99 16.81
C TYR A 48 -5.56 -3.53 18.15
N TRP A 49 -4.34 -3.13 18.50
CA TRP A 49 -3.73 -3.31 19.82
C TRP A 49 -3.08 -1.98 20.19
N ASP A 50 -3.52 -1.39 21.30
CA ASP A 50 -3.01 -0.13 21.82
C ASP A 50 -2.77 -0.25 23.32
N GLY A 51 -1.52 -0.54 23.70
CA GLY A 51 -1.17 -0.85 25.08
C GLY A 51 -1.88 -2.11 25.58
N GLU A 52 -2.74 -1.96 26.57
CA GLU A 52 -3.56 -3.03 27.14
C GLU A 52 -4.94 -3.16 26.45
N ASP A 53 -5.30 -2.24 25.56
CA ASP A 53 -6.57 -2.25 24.85
C ASP A 53 -6.45 -2.99 23.51
N GLU A 54 -7.43 -3.84 23.19
CA GLU A 54 -7.54 -4.50 21.89
C GLU A 54 -9.00 -4.57 21.42
N GLY A 55 -9.19 -4.69 20.11
CA GLY A 55 -10.53 -4.77 19.53
C GLY A 55 -10.56 -4.92 18.02
N GLU A 56 -11.76 -5.16 17.48
CA GLU A 56 -11.99 -5.41 16.07
C GLU A 56 -13.03 -4.44 15.49
N LEU A 57 -12.76 -3.97 14.27
CA LEU A 57 -13.63 -3.09 13.49
C LEU A 57 -13.85 -3.69 12.09
N LEU A 58 -15.10 -3.68 11.63
CA LEU A 58 -15.46 -3.94 10.23
C LEU A 58 -15.62 -2.60 9.50
N VAL A 59 -15.12 -2.52 8.27
CA VAL A 59 -15.03 -1.27 7.48
C VAL A 59 -15.61 -1.46 6.08
#